data_AF-A0A1Y1S8D8-F1
#
_entry.id   AF-A0A1Y1S8D8-F1
#
_cell.length_a   1.000
_cell.length_b   1.000
_cell.length_c   1.000
_cell.angle_alpha   90.00
_cell.angle_beta   90.00
_cell.angle_gamma   90.00
#
_symmetry.space_group_name_H-M   'P 1'
#
loop_
_entity.id
_entity.type
_entity.pdbx_description
1 polymer ?
#
loop_
_entity_poly.entity_id
_entity_poly.type
_entity_poly.pdbx_seq_one_letter_code
_entity_poly.pdbx_strand_id
1 'polypeptide(L)'
;MFLKCNNMQCRADIKYKYCITECKHLFCGDCVLLLERKERCIRCKSKIDVSEIRPKKFVKLDLRGYSIGYIHDMCKVATDFFLAQVVQEMRLMSSNRNVLMRKVREMEEKPVKVARGQKKERRRESNSSEEYVRTVAKRSRPVRASAPKKTPFVKAAHSEAETVENPAKIITPRDISSQRRLILSNLIKTHNITPHEPKDNPPEYTKFEDS
;
A
#
# COMPACT_ATOMS: atom_id res chain seq x y z
N MET A 1 12.60 7.55 -12.35
CA MET A 1 12.10 7.51 -10.96
C MET A 1 12.80 8.64 -10.21
N PHE A 2 12.08 9.68 -9.79
CA PHE A 2 12.67 10.84 -9.12
C PHE A 2 12.95 10.53 -7.65
N LEU A 3 14.02 11.12 -7.09
CA LEU A 3 14.32 11.04 -5.67
C LEU A 3 13.23 11.77 -4.87
N LYS A 4 12.62 11.09 -3.89
CA LYS A 4 11.56 11.64 -3.03
C LYS A 4 12.10 12.03 -1.67
N CYS A 5 11.48 13.04 -1.08
CA CYS A 5 11.76 13.43 0.30
C CYS A 5 11.42 12.31 1.30
N ASN A 6 12.35 11.99 2.19
CA ASN A 6 12.16 10.99 3.26
C ASN A 6 11.27 11.50 4.41
N ASN A 7 10.86 12.77 4.42
CA ASN A 7 9.78 13.22 5.30
C ASN A 7 8.45 12.61 4.82
N MET A 8 7.91 11.71 5.62
CA MET A 8 6.69 10.95 5.33
C MET A 8 5.45 11.79 5.07
N GLN A 9 5.40 13.01 5.60
CA GLN A 9 4.29 13.93 5.37
C GLN A 9 4.46 14.72 4.06
N CYS A 10 5.70 14.98 3.65
CA CYS A 10 6.00 15.77 2.45
C CYS A 10 6.05 14.89 1.19
N ARG A 11 6.95 13.90 1.17
CA ARG A 11 7.22 12.99 0.04
C ARG A 11 7.32 13.64 -1.35
N ALA A 12 7.61 14.94 -1.40
CA ALA A 12 7.75 15.68 -2.65
C ALA A 12 8.95 15.17 -3.45
N ASP A 13 8.82 15.22 -4.78
CA ASP A 13 9.92 14.95 -5.70
C ASP A 13 10.97 16.06 -5.60
N ILE A 14 12.22 15.67 -5.42
CA ILE A 14 13.33 16.59 -5.18
C ILE A 14 13.94 16.99 -6.53
N LYS A 15 13.74 18.25 -6.91
CA LYS A 15 14.15 18.77 -8.24
C LYS A 15 15.45 19.58 -8.23
N TYR A 16 15.62 20.49 -7.27
CA TYR A 16 16.67 21.51 -7.33
C TYR A 16 17.58 21.55 -6.10
N LYS A 17 16.98 21.55 -4.90
CA LYS A 17 17.69 21.65 -3.62
C LYS A 17 17.41 20.42 -2.76
N TYR A 18 18.45 19.88 -2.17
CA TYR A 18 18.35 18.69 -1.33
C TYR A 18 19.36 18.74 -0.17
N CYS A 19 19.10 17.99 0.88
CA CYS A 19 20.06 17.73 1.95
C CYS A 19 20.10 16.23 2.22
N ILE A 20 21.30 15.68 2.37
CA ILE A 20 21.52 14.31 2.84
C ILE A 20 22.10 14.41 4.24
N THR A 21 21.45 13.80 5.20
CA THR A 21 21.93 13.76 6.59
C THR A 21 22.96 12.64 6.76
N GLU A 22 23.74 12.65 7.84
CA GLU A 22 24.71 11.58 8.17
C GLU A 22 24.05 10.19 8.22
N CYS A 23 22.82 10.11 8.72
CA CYS A 23 22.02 8.89 8.73
C CYS A 23 21.46 8.49 7.34
N LYS A 24 22.00 9.06 6.26
CA LYS A 24 21.71 8.77 4.85
C LYS A 24 20.24 8.95 4.46
N HIS A 25 19.54 9.92 5.07
CA HIS A 25 18.19 10.30 4.65
C HIS A 25 18.22 11.59 3.83
N LEU A 26 17.40 11.63 2.78
CA LEU A 26 17.32 12.70 1.80
C LEU A 26 16.08 13.57 2.03
N PHE A 27 16.27 14.88 2.07
CA PHE A 27 15.20 15.85 2.31
C PHE A 27 15.18 16.94 1.23
N CYS A 28 13.97 17.37 0.84
CA CYS A 28 13.79 18.53 -0.02
C CYS A 28 14.14 19.83 0.73
N GLY A 29 14.40 20.90 -0.02
CA GLY A 29 14.74 22.21 0.55
C GLY A 29 13.80 22.70 1.67
N ASP A 30 12.49 22.52 1.51
CA ASP A 30 11.51 22.96 2.52
C ASP A 30 11.61 22.16 3.82
N CYS A 31 11.91 20.86 3.72
CA CYS A 31 12.09 19.99 4.88
C CYS A 31 13.44 20.21 5.57
N VAL A 32 14.42 20.85 4.93
CA VAL A 32 15.69 21.21 5.56
C VAL A 32 15.47 22.19 6.70
N LEU A 33 14.62 23.20 6.50
CA LEU A 33 14.25 24.17 7.55
C LEU A 33 13.65 23.49 8.78
N LEU A 34 12.94 22.37 8.59
CA LEU A 34 12.39 21.57 9.69
C LEU A 34 13.45 20.73 10.41
N LEU A 35 14.51 20.30 9.72
CA LEU A 35 15.62 19.59 10.34
C LEU A 35 16.44 20.54 11.23
N GLU A 36 16.74 21.74 10.73
CA GLU A 36 17.48 22.77 11.47
C GLU A 36 16.79 23.12 12.80
N ARG A 37 15.46 23.25 12.80
CA ARG A 37 14.69 23.54 14.03
C ARG A 37 14.64 22.38 15.02
N LYS A 38 14.73 21.13 14.56
CA LYS A 38 14.53 19.93 15.39
C LYS A 38 15.83 19.28 15.84
N GLU A 39 16.95 19.60 15.18
CA GLU A 39 18.29 19.03 15.41
C GLU A 39 18.32 17.48 15.39
N ARG A 40 17.32 16.89 14.73
CA ARG A 40 17.10 15.45 14.66
C ARG A 40 16.50 15.09 13.31
N CYS A 41 16.86 13.92 12.81
CA CYS A 41 16.33 13.40 11.57
C CYS A 41 14.81 13.19 11.68
N ILE A 42 14.05 13.83 10.79
CA ILE A 42 12.58 13.68 10.77
C ILE A 42 12.17 12.21 10.52
N ARG A 43 13.02 11.45 9.82
CA ARG A 43 12.76 10.06 9.43
C ARG A 43 13.10 9.07 10.54
N CYS A 44 14.37 9.01 10.96
CA CYS A 44 14.86 8.01 11.92
C CYS A 44 15.07 8.54 13.34
N LYS A 45 14.85 9.85 13.58
CA LYS A 45 15.01 10.52 14.87
C LYS A 45 16.43 10.54 15.45
N SER A 46 17.44 10.09 14.70
CA SER A 46 18.85 10.24 15.05
C SER A 46 19.21 11.72 15.21
N LYS A 47 20.11 12.05 16.14
CA LYS A 47 20.67 13.38 16.29
C LYS A 47 21.41 13.77 15.00
N ILE A 48 21.29 15.03 14.59
CA ILE A 48 22.01 15.59 13.44
C ILE A 48 22.78 16.80 13.95
N ASP A 49 24.02 16.97 13.50
CA ASP A 49 24.74 18.22 13.69
C ASP A 49 24.20 19.29 12.74
N VAL A 50 23.63 20.36 13.29
CA VAL A 50 23.04 21.46 12.52
C VAL A 50 24.09 22.15 11.64
N SER A 51 25.36 22.16 12.06
CA SER A 51 26.45 22.79 11.30
C SER A 51 26.74 22.09 9.96
N GLU A 52 26.41 20.81 9.87
CA GLU A 52 26.56 19.99 8.67
C GLU A 52 25.35 20.05 7.72
N ILE A 53 24.22 20.56 8.19
CA ILE A 53 23.00 20.70 7.39
C ILE A 53 23.22 21.83 6.39
N ARG A 54 23.73 21.49 5.21
CA ARG A 54 23.90 22.42 4.10
C ARG A 54 23.09 21.95 2.90
N PRO A 55 22.03 22.69 2.50
CA PRO A 55 21.28 22.33 1.31
C PRO A 55 22.17 22.43 0.07
N LYS A 56 22.34 21.30 -0.61
CA LYS A 56 23.07 21.17 -1.87
C LYS A 56 22.13 21.39 -3.04
N LYS A 57 22.65 21.92 -4.14
CA LYS A 57 21.96 21.97 -5.43
C LYS A 57 22.44 20.81 -6.29
N PHE A 58 21.57 20.28 -7.15
CA PHE A 58 22.03 19.35 -8.17
C PHE A 58 22.95 20.09 -9.14
N VAL A 59 24.19 19.64 -9.21
CA VAL A 59 25.18 20.13 -10.17
C VAL A 59 25.43 19.02 -11.17
N LYS A 60 25.45 19.35 -12.46
CA LYS A 60 25.92 18.40 -13.48
C LYS A 60 27.41 18.20 -13.23
N LEU A 61 27.78 16.99 -12.81
CA LEU A 61 29.17 16.64 -12.60
C LEU A 61 29.82 16.41 -13.97
N ASP A 62 30.87 17.17 -14.28
CA ASP A 62 31.70 16.90 -15.45
C ASP A 62 32.68 15.78 -15.09
N LEU A 63 32.56 14.64 -15.75
CA LEU A 63 33.39 13.46 -15.48
C LEU A 63 34.66 13.40 -16.33
N ARG A 64 34.87 14.38 -17.23
CA ARG A 64 36.07 14.44 -18.06
C ARG A 64 37.31 14.68 -17.18
N GLY A 65 38.35 13.88 -17.38
CA GLY A 65 39.61 13.97 -16.63
C GLY A 65 39.66 13.12 -15.36
N TYR A 66 38.58 12.45 -14.97
CA TYR A 66 38.60 11.47 -13.89
C TYR A 66 38.99 10.08 -14.42
N SER A 67 39.68 9.30 -13.58
CA SER A 67 40.01 7.91 -13.93
C SER A 67 38.75 7.04 -13.91
N ILE A 68 38.75 5.98 -14.73
CA ILE A 68 37.63 5.02 -14.78
C ILE A 68 37.37 4.41 -13.39
N GLY A 69 38.43 4.11 -12.63
CA GLY A 69 38.31 3.59 -11.26
C GLY A 69 37.58 4.55 -10.33
N TYR A 70 37.91 5.84 -10.37
CA TYR A 70 37.24 6.86 -9.56
C TYR A 70 35.75 7.00 -9.93
N ILE A 71 35.44 7.03 -11.23
CA ILE A 71 34.05 7.10 -11.73
C ILE A 71 33.26 5.87 -11.23
N HIS A 72 33.85 4.68 -11.32
CA HIS A 72 33.25 3.45 -10.83
C HIS A 72 32.95 3.52 -9.33
N ASP A 73 33.89 4.01 -8.52
CA ASP A 73 33.69 4.14 -7.06
C ASP A 73 32.58 5.15 -6.72
N MET A 74 32.50 6.28 -7.43
CA MET A 74 31.39 7.23 -7.27
C MET A 74 30.04 6.59 -7.64
N CYS A 75 29.99 5.86 -8.75
CA CYS A 75 28.79 5.14 -9.18
C CYS A 75 28.37 4.08 -8.17
N LYS A 76 29.33 3.36 -7.57
CA LYS A 76 29.07 2.37 -6.52
C LYS A 76 28.42 3.03 -5.29
N VAL A 77 29.00 4.12 -4.79
CA VAL A 77 28.44 4.87 -3.64
C VAL A 77 27.02 5.38 -3.94
N ALA A 78 26.80 5.93 -5.14
CA ALA A 78 25.48 6.40 -5.56
C ALA A 78 24.46 5.25 -5.65
N THR A 79 24.88 4.10 -6.17
CA THR A 79 24.05 2.90 -6.30
C THR A 79 23.68 2.34 -4.93
N ASP A 80 24.65 2.20 -4.02
CA ASP A 80 24.42 1.73 -2.66
C ASP A 80 23.44 2.64 -1.91
N PHE A 81 23.60 3.95 -2.05
CA PHE A 81 22.68 4.93 -1.49
C PHE A 81 21.26 4.74 -2.06
N PHE A 82 21.14 4.63 -3.38
CA PHE A 82 19.84 4.48 -4.03
C PHE A 82 19.14 3.17 -3.64
N LEU A 83 19.87 2.05 -3.62
CA LEU A 83 19.35 0.75 -3.18
C LEU A 83 18.86 0.82 -1.73
N ALA A 84 19.60 1.49 -0.85
CA ALA A 84 19.16 1.70 0.53
C ALA A 84 17.83 2.47 0.59
N GLN A 85 17.65 3.52 -0.23
CA GLN A 85 16.38 4.25 -0.32
C GLN A 85 15.24 3.34 -0.80
N VAL A 86 15.47 2.55 -1.84
CA VAL A 86 14.45 1.61 -2.38
C VAL A 86 14.03 0.60 -1.32
N VAL A 87 14.98 0.00 -0.60
CA VAL A 87 14.67 -0.95 0.47
C VAL A 87 13.86 -0.30 1.60
N GLN A 88 14.20 0.93 2.00
CA GLN A 88 13.43 1.66 3.00
C GLN A 88 12.01 1.97 2.53
N GLU A 89 11.85 2.33 1.26
CA GLU A 89 10.54 2.60 0.64
C GLU A 89 9.68 1.34 0.61
N MET A 90 10.25 0.21 0.18
CA MET A 90 9.57 -1.09 0.16
C MET A 90 9.13 -1.53 1.55
N ARG A 91 9.98 -1.37 2.57
CA ARG A 91 9.64 -1.67 3.97
C ARG A 91 8.44 -0.84 4.42
N LEU A 92 8.44 0.44 4.08
CA LEU A 92 7.35 1.32 4.44
C LEU A 92 6.03 0.97 3.76
N MET A 93 6.05 0.68 2.45
CA MET A 93 4.85 0.24 1.74
C MET A 93 4.29 -1.06 2.33
N SER A 94 5.17 -1.97 2.73
CA SER A 94 4.79 -3.24 3.37
C SER A 94 4.16 -3.02 4.74
N SER A 95 4.74 -2.15 5.58
CA SER A 95 4.15 -1.76 6.86
C SER A 95 2.79 -1.10 6.71
N ASN A 96 2.65 -0.16 5.77
CA ASN A 96 1.37 0.52 5.51
C ASN A 96 0.29 -0.46 5.02
N ARG A 97 0.65 -1.40 4.14
CA ARG A 97 -0.25 -2.47 3.70
C ARG A 97 -0.73 -3.32 4.88
N ASN A 98 0.17 -3.70 5.77
CA ASN A 98 -0.19 -4.49 6.95
C ASN A 98 -1.13 -3.72 7.90
N VAL A 99 -0.92 -2.42 8.09
CA VAL A 99 -1.82 -1.57 8.88
C VAL A 99 -3.21 -1.49 8.24
N LEU A 100 -3.27 -1.31 6.91
CA LEU A 100 -4.54 -1.28 6.18
C LEU A 100 -5.30 -2.61 6.34
N MET A 101 -4.61 -3.74 6.16
CA MET A 101 -5.22 -5.07 6.31
C MET A 101 -5.75 -5.33 7.72
N ARG A 102 -5.07 -4.84 8.77
CA ARG A 102 -5.58 -4.92 10.15
C ARG A 102 -6.85 -4.09 10.33
N LYS A 103 -6.87 -2.86 9.82
CA LYS A 103 -8.09 -2.01 9.89
C LYS A 103 -9.27 -2.62 9.16
N VAL A 104 -9.04 -3.25 8.00
CA VAL A 104 -10.10 -3.98 7.27
C VAL A 104 -10.65 -5.13 8.13
N ARG A 105 -9.79 -5.97 8.72
CA ARG A 105 -10.21 -7.04 9.64
C ARG A 105 -10.99 -6.50 10.86
N GLU A 106 -10.53 -5.41 11.47
CA GLU A 106 -11.23 -4.78 12.59
C GLU A 106 -12.62 -4.24 12.20
N MET A 107 -12.79 -3.75 10.98
CA MET A 107 -14.10 -3.32 10.47
C MET A 107 -15.01 -4.52 10.18
N GLU A 108 -14.47 -5.63 9.68
CA GLU A 108 -15.22 -6.88 9.43
C GLU A 108 -15.65 -7.60 10.72
N GLU A 109 -14.91 -7.47 11.83
CA GLU A 109 -15.26 -8.10 13.10
C GLU A 109 -16.32 -7.33 13.91
N LYS A 110 -16.46 -6.02 13.72
CA LYS A 110 -17.45 -5.18 14.41
C LYS A 110 -18.93 -5.50 14.11
N PRO A 111 -19.38 -5.84 12.88
CA PRO A 111 -20.78 -6.17 12.63
C PRO A 111 -21.26 -7.45 13.35
N VAL A 112 -20.36 -8.36 13.72
CA VAL A 112 -20.74 -9.64 14.37
C VAL A 112 -21.15 -9.45 15.84
N LYS A 113 -20.60 -8.45 16.53
CA LYS A 113 -20.92 -8.20 17.95
C LYS A 113 -22.25 -7.47 18.14
N VAL A 114 -22.64 -6.61 17.20
CA VAL A 114 -23.93 -5.89 17.25
C VAL A 114 -25.10 -6.86 16.98
N ALA A 115 -24.93 -7.81 16.06
CA ALA A 115 -25.95 -8.84 15.79
C ALA A 115 -26.15 -9.82 16.96
N ARG A 116 -25.10 -10.14 17.73
CA ARG A 116 -25.22 -10.99 18.94
C ARG A 116 -25.83 -10.26 20.14
N GLY A 117 -25.60 -8.95 20.28
CA GLY A 117 -26.23 -8.12 21.32
C GLY A 117 -27.75 -8.00 21.12
N GLN A 118 -28.17 -7.66 19.90
CA GLN A 118 -29.60 -7.49 19.57
C GLN A 118 -30.41 -8.80 19.71
N LYS A 119 -29.80 -9.97 19.47
CA LYS A 119 -30.46 -11.28 19.66
C LYS A 119 -30.67 -11.64 21.14
N LYS A 120 -29.84 -11.09 22.04
CA LYS A 120 -29.96 -11.30 23.50
C LYS A 120 -30.98 -10.34 24.13
N GLU A 121 -31.10 -9.14 23.57
CA GLU A 121 -32.06 -8.11 23.99
C GLU A 121 -33.50 -8.48 23.58
N ARG A 122 -33.71 -8.93 22.32
CA ARG A 122 -35.02 -9.45 21.89
C ARG A 122 -35.52 -10.64 22.72
N ARG A 123 -34.63 -11.49 23.24
CA ARG A 123 -35.03 -12.60 24.15
C ARG A 123 -35.50 -12.12 25.53
N ARG A 124 -35.02 -10.96 26.01
CA ARG A 124 -35.48 -10.39 27.29
C ARG A 124 -36.84 -9.71 27.17
N GLU A 125 -37.10 -9.00 26.07
CA GLU A 125 -38.41 -8.40 25.79
C GLU A 125 -39.50 -9.45 25.48
N SER A 126 -39.12 -10.58 24.87
CA SER A 126 -40.04 -11.70 24.62
C SER A 126 -40.50 -12.38 25.92
N ASN A 127 -39.59 -12.54 26.91
CA ASN A 127 -39.94 -13.16 28.20
C ASN A 127 -40.76 -12.21 29.09
N SER A 128 -40.51 -10.90 29.02
CA SER A 128 -41.29 -9.90 29.78
C SER A 128 -42.72 -9.75 29.26
N SER A 129 -42.95 -9.96 27.96
CA SER A 129 -44.29 -9.89 27.38
C SER A 129 -45.12 -11.16 27.61
N GLU A 130 -44.50 -12.35 27.65
CA GLU A 130 -45.19 -13.59 28.06
C GLU A 130 -45.66 -13.58 29.53
N GLU A 131 -44.91 -12.94 30.42
CA GLU A 131 -45.29 -12.82 31.84
C GLU A 131 -46.45 -11.84 32.06
N TYR A 132 -46.54 -10.79 31.24
CA TYR A 132 -47.69 -9.86 31.23
C TYR A 132 -48.95 -10.49 30.63
N VAL A 133 -48.84 -11.31 29.57
CA VAL A 133 -49.99 -12.02 28.99
C VAL A 133 -50.57 -13.07 29.96
N ARG A 134 -49.73 -13.74 30.77
CA ARG A 134 -50.20 -14.69 31.80
C ARG A 134 -50.94 -14.03 32.97
N THR A 135 -50.61 -12.78 33.30
CA THR A 135 -51.27 -12.05 34.40
C THR A 135 -52.61 -11.43 33.97
N VAL A 136 -52.75 -11.06 32.69
CA VAL A 136 -54.01 -10.54 32.13
C VAL A 136 -55.04 -11.65 31.86
N ALA A 137 -54.59 -12.88 31.52
CA ALA A 137 -55.48 -14.01 31.22
C ALA A 137 -56.30 -14.54 32.42
N LYS A 138 -55.99 -14.15 33.66
CA LYS A 138 -56.73 -14.57 34.87
C LYS A 138 -57.84 -13.61 35.30
N ARG A 139 -58.13 -12.52 34.58
CA ARG A 139 -59.09 -11.49 35.07
C ARG A 139 -60.17 -10.97 34.13
N SER A 140 -60.30 -11.44 32.90
CA SER A 140 -61.32 -10.89 31.98
C SER A 140 -62.45 -11.88 31.70
N ARG A 141 -63.61 -11.62 32.35
CA ARG A 141 -64.95 -12.07 31.91
C ARG A 141 -65.25 -11.56 30.48
N PRO A 142 -66.09 -12.26 29.71
CA PRO A 142 -66.42 -11.85 28.35
C PRO A 142 -67.41 -10.67 28.38
N VAL A 143 -67.01 -9.54 27.80
CA VAL A 143 -67.94 -8.46 27.42
C VAL A 143 -68.02 -8.40 25.91
N ARG A 144 -69.28 -8.29 25.48
CA ARG A 144 -69.84 -8.35 24.15
C ARG A 144 -69.43 -7.13 23.30
N ALA A 145 -69.11 -7.42 22.04
CA ALA A 145 -69.30 -6.60 20.84
C ALA A 145 -68.62 -5.21 20.74
N SER A 146 -67.86 -4.99 19.67
CA SER A 146 -68.29 -4.16 18.53
C SER A 146 -67.22 -4.15 17.43
N ALA A 147 -67.68 -4.22 16.18
CA ALA A 147 -66.86 -4.27 14.98
C ALA A 147 -66.26 -2.90 14.62
N PRO A 148 -65.00 -2.83 14.14
CA PRO A 148 -64.52 -1.68 13.40
C PRO A 148 -64.40 -1.96 11.90
N LYS A 149 -64.47 -0.85 11.18
CA LYS A 149 -64.73 -0.67 9.75
C LYS A 149 -63.48 -0.91 8.89
N LYS A 150 -63.77 -1.15 7.61
CA LYS A 150 -62.86 -1.43 6.50
C LYS A 150 -62.00 -0.21 6.09
N THR A 151 -60.89 -0.55 5.41
CA THR A 151 -60.13 0.17 4.36
C THR A 151 -58.97 1.11 4.75
N PRO A 152 -57.98 1.37 3.86
CA PRO A 152 -57.50 0.58 2.73
C PRO A 152 -55.98 0.30 2.74
N PHE A 153 -55.66 -0.71 1.95
CA PHE A 153 -54.35 -1.23 1.60
C PHE A 153 -53.67 -0.29 0.58
N VAL A 154 -52.47 0.21 0.89
CA VAL A 154 -51.62 0.91 -0.10
C VAL A 154 -50.46 -0.01 -0.47
N LYS A 155 -50.47 -0.47 -1.72
CA LYS A 155 -49.35 -1.11 -2.40
C LYS A 155 -48.43 -0.03 -2.96
N ALA A 156 -47.14 -0.10 -2.67
CA ALA A 156 -46.07 0.44 -3.51
C ALA A 156 -45.08 -0.73 -3.69
N ALA A 157 -45.10 -1.44 -4.82
CA ALA A 157 -44.56 -1.08 -6.12
C ALA A 157 -43.02 -1.08 -6.12
N HIS A 158 -42.50 -2.03 -6.88
CA HIS A 158 -41.11 -2.32 -7.17
C HIS A 158 -40.33 -1.08 -7.65
N SER A 159 -39.08 -0.99 -7.23
CA SER A 159 -38.02 -0.48 -8.12
C SER A 159 -36.86 -1.45 -8.05
N GLU A 160 -36.72 -2.19 -9.15
CA GLU A 160 -35.53 -2.93 -9.50
C GLU A 160 -34.47 -1.89 -9.88
N ALA A 161 -33.33 -1.93 -9.20
CA ALA A 161 -32.12 -1.26 -9.64
C ALA A 161 -31.09 -2.36 -9.90
N GLU A 162 -30.95 -2.72 -11.18
CA GLU A 162 -29.78 -3.38 -11.70
C GLU A 162 -28.57 -2.47 -11.51
N THR A 163 -27.64 -2.88 -10.65
CA THR A 163 -26.25 -2.42 -10.72
C THR A 163 -25.37 -3.64 -10.95
N VAL A 164 -25.11 -3.88 -12.23
CA VAL A 164 -23.99 -4.67 -12.72
C VAL A 164 -22.71 -3.90 -12.37
N GLU A 165 -21.97 -4.35 -11.36
CA GLU A 165 -20.53 -4.12 -11.31
C GLU A 165 -19.83 -5.44 -11.01
N ASN A 166 -19.15 -5.94 -12.05
CA ASN A 166 -18.27 -7.09 -12.02
C ASN A 166 -17.33 -7.04 -10.79
N PRO A 167 -17.34 -8.04 -9.89
CA PRO A 167 -16.22 -8.21 -8.99
C PRO A 167 -15.02 -8.61 -9.84
N ALA A 168 -14.10 -7.67 -10.05
CA ALA A 168 -12.79 -7.95 -10.63
C ALA A 168 -12.22 -9.18 -9.91
N LYS A 169 -12.07 -10.28 -10.65
CA LYS A 169 -11.43 -11.51 -10.15
C LYS A 169 -10.11 -11.13 -9.52
N ILE A 170 -10.04 -11.25 -8.19
CA ILE A 170 -8.85 -11.06 -7.39
C ILE A 170 -7.85 -12.12 -7.85
N ILE A 171 -6.86 -11.70 -8.65
CA ILE A 171 -5.75 -12.56 -9.07
C ILE A 171 -4.94 -12.86 -7.80
N THR A 172 -5.05 -14.09 -7.31
CA THR A 172 -4.28 -14.53 -6.15
C THR A 172 -2.81 -14.77 -6.55
N PRO A 173 -1.85 -14.72 -5.62
CA PRO A 173 -0.42 -14.86 -5.93
C PRO A 173 -0.04 -16.16 -6.64
N ARG A 174 -0.88 -17.21 -6.60
CA ARG A 174 -0.66 -18.46 -7.34
C ARG A 174 -0.85 -18.29 -8.85
N ASP A 175 -1.70 -17.37 -9.31
CA ASP A 175 -1.99 -17.15 -10.73
C ASP A 175 -0.91 -16.35 -11.46
N ILE A 176 -0.07 -15.60 -10.73
CA ILE A 176 1.01 -14.79 -11.30
C ILE A 176 2.09 -15.69 -11.93
N SER A 177 2.34 -16.87 -11.36
CA SER A 177 3.33 -17.82 -11.90
C SER A 177 2.85 -18.41 -13.23
N SER A 178 1.57 -18.76 -13.31
CA SER A 178 0.90 -19.26 -14.52
C SER A 178 0.87 -18.20 -15.62
N GLN A 179 0.51 -16.94 -15.28
CA GLN A 179 0.51 -15.83 -16.22
C GLN A 179 1.91 -15.45 -16.70
N ARG A 180 2.92 -15.46 -15.83
CA ARG A 180 4.32 -15.23 -16.24
C ARG A 180 4.82 -16.30 -17.21
N ARG A 181 4.49 -17.57 -16.99
CA ARG A 181 4.81 -18.66 -17.94
C ARG A 181 4.12 -18.47 -19.28
N LEU A 182 2.86 -18.02 -19.28
CA LEU A 182 2.10 -17.78 -20.50
C LEU A 182 2.65 -16.58 -21.30
N ILE A 183 3.06 -15.51 -20.61
CA ILE A 183 3.69 -14.34 -21.24
C ILE A 183 5.07 -14.72 -21.81
N LEU A 184 5.87 -15.47 -21.06
CA LEU A 184 7.18 -15.97 -21.53
C LEU A 184 7.03 -16.91 -22.73
N SER A 185 6.07 -17.83 -22.71
CA SER A 185 5.87 -18.77 -23.82
C SER A 185 5.38 -18.06 -25.09
N ASN A 186 4.56 -17.02 -24.96
CA ASN A 186 4.13 -16.21 -26.09
C ASN A 186 5.28 -15.34 -26.63
N LEU A 187 6.14 -14.77 -25.78
CA LEU A 187 7.31 -14.00 -26.22
C LEU A 187 8.34 -14.86 -26.96
N ILE A 188 8.56 -16.10 -26.49
CA ILE A 188 9.44 -17.06 -27.17
C ILE A 188 8.86 -17.46 -28.54
N LYS A 189 7.54 -17.68 -28.63
CA LYS A 189 6.86 -17.97 -29.90
C LYS A 189 6.88 -16.82 -30.89
N THR A 190 6.76 -15.57 -30.43
CA THR A 190 6.77 -14.40 -31.32
C THR A 190 8.14 -14.04 -31.86
N HIS A 191 9.21 -14.45 -31.18
CA HIS A 191 10.57 -14.05 -31.57
C HIS A 191 11.34 -15.05 -32.43
N ASN A 192 10.80 -16.25 -32.74
CA ASN A 192 11.47 -17.25 -33.60
C ASN A 192 12.99 -17.26 -33.43
N ILE A 193 13.45 -17.26 -32.18
CA ILE A 193 14.88 -17.28 -31.87
C ILE A 193 15.29 -18.72 -32.12
N THR A 194 15.67 -19.01 -33.37
CA THR A 194 16.47 -20.18 -33.67
C THR A 194 17.69 -20.12 -32.75
N PRO A 195 17.95 -21.16 -31.94
CA PRO A 195 19.14 -21.20 -31.10
C PRO A 195 20.34 -21.03 -32.00
N HIS A 196 21.05 -19.92 -31.85
CA HIS A 196 22.31 -19.73 -32.54
C HIS A 196 23.30 -20.68 -31.89
N GLU A 197 23.71 -21.72 -32.62
CA GLU A 197 24.72 -22.66 -32.13
C GLU A 197 25.96 -21.86 -31.69
N PRO A 198 26.50 -22.15 -30.50
CA PRO A 198 27.73 -21.52 -30.04
C PRO A 198 28.85 -21.89 -31.02
N LYS A 199 29.41 -20.88 -31.69
CA LYS A 199 30.67 -21.08 -32.43
C LYS A 199 31.78 -21.22 -31.38
N ASP A 200 32.24 -22.45 -31.18
CA ASP A 200 33.26 -22.87 -30.21
C ASP A 200 34.69 -22.35 -30.47
N ASN A 201 34.86 -21.30 -31.27
CA ASN A 201 36.19 -20.75 -31.53
C ASN A 201 36.37 -19.46 -30.73
N PRO A 202 37.14 -19.50 -29.62
CA PRO A 202 37.53 -18.27 -28.94
C PRO A 202 38.36 -17.39 -29.91
N PRO A 203 38.24 -16.06 -29.81
CA PRO A 203 39.01 -15.16 -30.66
C PRO A 203 40.50 -15.34 -30.38
N GLU A 204 41.28 -15.57 -31.44
CA GLU A 204 42.74 -15.55 -31.38
C GLU A 204 43.20 -14.14 -30.98
N TYR A 205 43.76 -14.02 -29.78
CA TYR A 205 44.43 -12.80 -29.35
C TYR A 205 45.80 -12.75 -30.02
N THR A 206 45.99 -11.79 -30.92
CA THR A 206 47.30 -11.43 -31.44
C THR A 206 48.18 -10.95 -30.28
N LYS A 207 49.33 -11.62 -30.12
CA LYS A 207 50.35 -11.25 -29.14
C LYS A 207 50.85 -9.85 -29.47
N PHE A 208 50.80 -8.95 -28.49
CA PHE A 208 51.54 -7.69 -28.55
C PHE A 208 53.03 -8.02 -28.51
N GLU A 209 53.76 -7.64 -29.55
CA GLU A 209 55.22 -7.62 -29.54
C GLU A 209 55.66 -6.36 -28.80
N ASP A 210 56.35 -6.56 -27.67
CA ASP A 210 56.99 -5.48 -26.93
C ASP A 210 58.20 -4.96 -27.73
N SER A 211 58.23 -3.65 -27.98
CA SER A 211 59.40 -2.89 -28.47
C SER A 211 59.68 -1.71 -27.55
#